data_AF-A0A1L5KIM4-F1
#
_entry.id   AF-A0A1L5KIM4-F1
#
_cell.length_a   1.000
_cell.length_b   1.000
_cell.length_c   1.000
_cell.angle_alpha   90.00
_cell.angle_beta   90.00
_cell.angle_gamma   90.00
#
_symmetry.space_group_name_H-M   'P 1'
#
loop_
_entity.id
_entity.type
_entity.pdbx_description
1 polymer ?
#
loop_
_entity_poly.entity_id
_entity_poly.type
_entity_poly.pdbx_seq_one_letter_code
_entity_poly.pdbx_strand_id
1 'polypeptide(L)'
;MAKKRIVVLYGGRADEHSISCISTAGVLAAMDTERFEPIPVGITKDGKWIIDGEDPRGWNLDGDELPTVKITPKSRPVILDPSRGKDGFFAGEPDHLSNADSGFGTSFVSLSDPEIHHVLTSLGHVDAVLPVLHGPYGEDGTVQGLLEMMGVPYVGCGVFASAACMDKHYTKVVLNAAGIPTAPGIMVDARAFTAADVVAQIEVAGLAYPLFVKPSRAGSSFGVTKVDKAEDLETQQDRVAAAIATAGEHDWKVLIEQGIDGREIECAVLCPKAGDEPEASWPGEI
;
A
#
# COMPACT_ATOMS: atom_id res chain seq x y z
N MET A 1 7.42 33.33 7.21
CA MET A 1 8.33 32.15 7.20
C MET A 1 8.24 31.52 5.82
N ALA A 2 9.30 30.84 5.34
CA ALA A 2 9.21 30.08 4.09
C ALA A 2 8.20 28.93 4.25
N LYS A 3 7.44 28.62 3.19
CA LYS A 3 6.48 27.50 3.19
C LYS A 3 7.24 26.18 3.32
N LYS A 4 6.62 25.23 4.02
CA LYS A 4 7.14 23.86 4.13
C LYS A 4 6.82 23.08 2.88
N ARG A 5 7.81 22.46 2.25
CA ARG A 5 7.68 21.82 0.95
C ARG A 5 7.38 20.34 1.14
N ILE A 6 6.20 19.92 0.71
CA ILE A 6 5.63 18.60 1.00
C ILE A 6 5.48 17.83 -0.31
N VAL A 7 6.24 16.75 -0.46
CA VAL A 7 5.98 15.81 -1.56
C VAL A 7 4.72 15.03 -1.23
N VAL A 8 3.72 15.10 -2.11
CA VAL A 8 2.50 14.30 -1.99
C VAL A 8 2.62 13.15 -2.98
N LEU A 9 2.81 11.93 -2.47
CA LEU A 9 3.11 10.76 -3.27
C LEU A 9 1.87 9.88 -3.44
N TYR A 10 1.45 9.60 -4.68
CA TYR A 10 0.15 8.98 -4.95
C TYR A 10 0.15 8.07 -6.21
N GLY A 11 -0.97 7.39 -6.45
CA GLY A 11 -1.14 6.36 -7.48
C GLY A 11 -0.59 5.01 -7.00
N GLY A 12 0.39 4.47 -7.74
CA GLY A 12 1.12 3.26 -7.38
C GLY A 12 0.73 2.01 -8.19
N ARG A 13 1.51 0.94 -8.00
CA ARG A 13 1.27 -0.38 -8.60
C ARG A 13 0.37 -1.22 -7.70
N ALA A 14 -0.87 -0.77 -7.52
CA ALA A 14 -1.85 -1.41 -6.65
C ALA A 14 -3.25 -1.39 -7.27
N ASP A 15 -4.10 -2.31 -6.83
CA ASP A 15 -5.50 -2.37 -7.27
C ASP A 15 -6.27 -1.11 -6.84
N GLU A 16 -5.89 -0.52 -5.70
CA GLU A 16 -6.46 0.69 -5.12
C GLU A 16 -5.84 1.99 -5.68
N HIS A 17 -5.18 1.93 -6.84
CA HIS A 17 -4.56 3.08 -7.50
C HIS A 17 -5.50 4.28 -7.67
N SER A 18 -6.76 4.05 -8.10
CA SER A 18 -7.74 5.12 -8.28
C SER A 18 -8.18 5.74 -6.96
N ILE A 19 -8.29 4.95 -5.90
CA ILE A 19 -8.60 5.42 -4.56
C ILE A 19 -7.48 6.34 -4.05
N SER A 20 -6.22 5.99 -4.31
CA SER A 20 -5.06 6.83 -4.02
C SER A 20 -5.12 8.18 -4.76
N CYS A 21 -5.47 8.17 -6.05
CA CYS A 21 -5.67 9.38 -6.86
C CYS A 21 -6.75 10.30 -6.27
N ILE A 22 -7.90 9.74 -5.88
CA ILE A 22 -9.04 10.50 -5.34
C ILE A 22 -8.72 11.04 -3.94
N SER A 23 -8.10 10.22 -3.09
CA SER A 23 -7.62 10.64 -1.77
C SER A 23 -6.65 11.82 -1.88
N THR A 24 -5.79 11.80 -2.90
CA THR A 24 -4.86 12.89 -3.19
C THR A 24 -5.56 14.17 -3.61
N ALA A 25 -6.63 14.08 -4.40
CA ALA A 25 -7.46 15.24 -4.73
C ALA A 25 -7.99 15.92 -3.47
N GLY A 26 -8.55 15.14 -2.54
CA GLY A 26 -9.04 15.61 -1.24
C GLY A 26 -7.94 16.24 -0.38
N VAL A 27 -6.78 15.58 -0.27
CA VAL A 27 -5.60 16.09 0.46
C VAL A 27 -5.14 17.43 -0.10
N LEU A 28 -4.96 17.54 -1.42
CA LEU A 28 -4.49 18.76 -2.07
C LEU A 28 -5.50 19.90 -2.01
N ALA A 29 -6.79 19.60 -1.98
CA ALA A 29 -7.86 20.59 -1.80
C ALA A 29 -7.93 21.12 -0.36
N ALA A 30 -7.66 20.27 0.64
CA ALA A 30 -7.71 20.61 2.06
C ALA A 30 -6.39 21.21 2.60
N MET A 31 -5.29 21.13 1.84
CA MET A 31 -3.97 21.57 2.31
C MET A 31 -3.92 23.10 2.53
N ASP A 32 -3.43 23.50 3.70
CA ASP A 32 -3.14 24.91 4.02
C ASP A 32 -1.95 25.41 3.18
N THR A 33 -2.27 26.09 2.07
CA THR A 33 -1.26 26.60 1.13
C THR A 33 -0.56 27.87 1.62
N GLU A 34 -0.96 28.47 2.75
CA GLU A 34 -0.18 29.55 3.38
C GLU A 34 1.04 28.98 4.10
N ARG A 35 0.91 27.77 4.65
CA ARG A 35 1.96 27.06 5.40
C ARG A 35 2.74 26.06 4.56
N PHE A 36 2.10 25.40 3.61
CA PHE A 36 2.65 24.28 2.86
C PHE A 36 2.68 24.55 1.34
N GLU A 37 3.72 24.07 0.68
CA GLU A 37 3.87 24.03 -0.78
C GLU A 37 3.83 22.56 -1.22
N PRO A 38 2.74 22.09 -1.84
CA PRO A 38 2.66 20.71 -2.31
C PRO A 38 3.51 20.51 -3.57
N ILE A 39 4.21 19.38 -3.62
CA ILE A 39 4.92 18.85 -4.79
C ILE A 39 4.26 17.51 -5.14
N PRO A 40 3.25 17.48 -6.03
CA PRO A 40 2.56 16.25 -6.38
C PRO A 40 3.47 15.35 -7.22
N VAL A 41 3.74 14.14 -6.71
CA VAL A 41 4.48 13.10 -7.42
C VAL A 41 3.58 11.89 -7.60
N GLY A 42 3.20 11.63 -8.85
CA GLY A 42 2.33 10.51 -9.20
C GLY A 42 3.15 9.28 -9.58
N ILE A 43 2.68 8.10 -9.20
CA ILE A 43 3.22 6.81 -9.64
C ILE A 43 2.18 6.14 -10.52
N THR A 44 2.53 5.80 -11.75
CA THR A 44 1.64 5.09 -12.69
C THR A 44 1.39 3.63 -12.26
N LYS A 45 0.40 2.96 -12.88
CA LYS A 45 0.12 1.53 -12.63
C LYS A 45 1.25 0.58 -13.01
N ASP A 46 2.15 1.01 -13.90
CA ASP A 46 3.40 0.30 -14.23
C ASP A 46 4.59 0.73 -13.35
N GLY A 47 4.40 1.69 -12.44
CA GLY A 47 5.38 2.08 -11.42
C GLY A 47 6.33 3.19 -11.83
N LYS A 48 6.02 3.96 -12.87
CA LYS A 48 6.81 5.13 -13.28
C LYS A 48 6.44 6.31 -12.40
N TRP A 49 7.43 6.93 -11.77
CA TRP A 49 7.27 8.11 -10.93
C TRP A 49 7.36 9.36 -11.80
N ILE A 50 6.37 10.24 -11.72
CA ILE A 50 6.28 11.45 -12.54
C ILE A 50 5.87 12.68 -11.74
N ILE A 51 6.26 13.84 -12.26
CA ILE A 51 5.77 15.17 -11.87
C ILE A 51 5.28 15.91 -13.12
N ASP A 52 4.56 17.02 -12.93
CA ASP A 52 4.01 17.87 -14.01
C ASP A 52 3.02 17.13 -14.94
N GLY A 53 2.37 16.10 -14.40
CA GLY A 53 1.26 15.38 -15.01
C GLY A 53 -0.07 16.13 -14.92
N GLU A 54 -1.16 15.39 -14.99
CA GLU A 54 -2.50 15.92 -14.73
C GLU A 54 -2.64 16.37 -13.27
N ASP A 55 -3.32 17.50 -13.01
CA ASP A 55 -3.53 18.01 -11.64
C ASP A 55 -4.56 17.12 -10.91
N PRO A 56 -4.17 16.43 -9.81
CA PRO A 56 -5.09 15.53 -9.10
C PRO A 56 -6.32 16.21 -8.52
N ARG A 57 -6.30 17.54 -8.30
CA ARG A 57 -7.45 18.27 -7.77
C ARG A 57 -8.69 18.20 -8.65
N GLY A 58 -8.54 17.82 -9.93
CA GLY A 58 -9.66 17.60 -10.84
C GLY A 58 -10.34 16.24 -10.71
N TRP A 59 -9.78 15.29 -9.95
CA TRP A 59 -10.28 13.92 -9.86
C TRP A 59 -11.37 13.75 -8.80
N ASN A 60 -12.37 12.93 -9.13
CA ASN A 60 -13.49 12.58 -8.26
C ASN A 60 -14.01 11.15 -8.59
N LEU A 61 -15.02 10.70 -7.85
CA LEU A 61 -15.70 9.41 -8.06
C LEU A 61 -16.84 9.47 -9.09
N ASP A 62 -17.21 10.66 -9.58
CA ASP A 62 -18.45 10.88 -10.34
C ASP A 62 -18.29 10.66 -11.85
N GLY A 63 -17.07 10.37 -12.33
CA GLY A 63 -16.77 10.13 -13.74
C GLY A 63 -17.07 8.70 -14.20
N ASP A 64 -17.27 8.52 -15.52
CA ASP A 64 -17.46 7.20 -16.15
C ASP A 64 -16.23 6.29 -16.00
N GLU A 65 -15.03 6.88 -15.90
CA GLU A 65 -13.76 6.18 -15.67
C GLU A 65 -13.12 6.65 -14.36
N LEU A 66 -12.66 5.69 -13.55
CA LEU A 66 -11.88 6.00 -12.35
C LEU A 66 -10.52 6.62 -12.72
N PRO A 67 -10.06 7.63 -11.96
CA PRO A 67 -8.83 8.35 -12.27
C PRO A 67 -7.61 7.44 -12.16
N THR A 68 -6.64 7.70 -13.04
CA THR A 68 -5.35 7.00 -13.04
C THR A 68 -4.25 7.97 -13.44
N VAL A 69 -3.09 7.85 -12.81
CA VAL A 69 -1.89 8.60 -13.18
C VAL A 69 -1.46 8.19 -14.59
N LYS A 70 -1.61 9.11 -15.54
CA LYS A 70 -1.19 8.96 -16.94
C LYS A 70 0.01 9.86 -17.23
N ILE A 71 0.95 9.34 -18.02
CA ILE A 71 2.05 10.15 -18.57
C ILE A 71 1.47 11.08 -19.64
N THR A 72 1.70 12.37 -19.46
CA THR A 72 1.36 13.44 -20.41
C THR A 72 2.63 13.97 -21.08
N PRO A 73 2.53 14.73 -22.19
CA PRO A 73 3.71 15.36 -22.81
C PRO A 73 4.47 16.33 -21.90
N LYS A 74 3.85 16.80 -20.81
CA LYS A 74 4.49 17.66 -19.80
C LYS A 74 5.12 16.86 -18.66
N SER A 75 4.79 15.58 -18.56
CA SER A 75 5.26 14.75 -17.46
C SER A 75 6.76 14.58 -17.52
N ARG A 76 7.39 14.64 -16.35
CA ARG A 76 8.83 14.46 -16.18
C ARG A 76 9.07 13.31 -15.22
N PRO A 77 10.05 12.43 -15.46
CA PRO A 77 10.35 11.36 -14.54
C PRO A 77 10.94 11.94 -13.25
N VAL A 78 10.56 11.35 -12.12
CA VAL A 78 11.17 11.67 -10.83
C VAL A 78 12.29 10.67 -10.55
N ILE A 79 13.45 11.20 -10.20
CA ILE A 79 14.64 10.43 -9.80
C ILE A 79 14.94 10.78 -8.35
N LEU A 80 15.23 9.74 -7.55
CA LEU A 80 15.60 9.87 -6.15
C LEU A 80 17.08 9.54 -5.97
N ASP A 81 17.79 10.39 -5.24
CA ASP A 81 19.16 10.18 -4.79
C ASP A 81 19.18 10.08 -3.26
N PRO A 82 19.17 8.87 -2.68
CA PRO A 82 19.17 8.70 -1.24
C PRO A 82 20.38 9.32 -0.53
N SER A 83 21.52 9.47 -1.21
CA SER A 83 22.72 10.05 -0.62
C SER A 83 22.58 11.54 -0.31
N ARG A 84 21.60 12.22 -0.91
CA ARG A 84 21.29 13.65 -0.70
C ARG A 84 20.13 13.89 0.26
N GLY A 85 19.51 12.83 0.75
CA GLY A 85 18.39 12.86 1.67
C GLY A 85 17.27 13.82 1.26
N LYS A 86 17.02 14.86 2.06
CA LYS A 86 15.96 15.86 1.82
C LYS A 86 16.12 16.68 0.54
N ASP A 87 17.31 16.72 -0.04
CA ASP A 87 17.59 17.40 -1.32
C ASP A 87 17.74 16.38 -2.48
N GLY A 88 17.33 15.13 -2.24
CA GLY A 88 17.48 13.99 -3.15
C GLY A 88 16.38 13.83 -4.19
N PHE A 89 15.46 14.79 -4.36
CA PHE A 89 14.37 14.71 -5.32
C PHE A 89 14.70 15.50 -6.59
N PHE A 90 14.65 14.85 -7.75
CA PHE A 90 14.97 15.45 -9.04
C PHE A 90 13.91 15.14 -10.09
N ALA A 91 13.69 16.07 -11.00
CA ALA A 91 12.97 15.85 -12.24
C ALA A 91 13.96 15.71 -13.41
N GLY A 92 13.82 14.64 -14.18
CA GLY A 92 14.52 14.48 -15.45
C GLY A 92 13.85 15.24 -16.59
N GLU A 93 14.31 14.98 -17.82
CA GLU A 93 13.68 15.51 -19.03
C GLU A 93 12.50 14.63 -19.46
N PRO A 94 11.44 15.19 -20.08
CA PRO A 94 10.28 14.42 -20.56
C PRO A 94 10.67 13.24 -21.47
N ASP A 95 11.69 13.42 -22.30
CA ASP A 95 12.20 12.42 -23.25
C ASP A 95 12.76 11.17 -22.56
N HIS A 96 13.05 11.23 -21.26
CA HIS A 96 13.51 10.05 -20.49
C HIS A 96 12.37 9.06 -20.15
N LEU A 97 11.09 9.41 -20.38
CA LEU A 97 9.94 8.52 -20.11
C LEU A 97 9.70 7.49 -21.23
N SER A 98 10.18 7.76 -22.45
CA SER A 98 9.97 6.91 -23.64
C SER A 98 10.96 5.74 -23.75
N ASN A 99 12.12 5.81 -23.08
CA ASN A 99 13.15 4.76 -23.10
C ASN A 99 13.07 3.79 -21.90
N ALA A 100 12.05 3.93 -21.04
CA ALA A 100 11.87 3.10 -19.85
C ALA A 100 11.12 1.78 -20.16
N ASP A 101 11.75 0.92 -20.97
CA ASP A 101 11.41 -0.50 -21.09
C ASP A 101 12.33 -1.29 -20.14
N SER A 102 11.95 -1.44 -18.86
CA SER A 102 12.27 -2.63 -18.03
C SER A 102 11.94 -2.45 -16.53
N GLY A 103 10.94 -3.21 -16.06
CA GLY A 103 11.04 -4.04 -14.85
C GLY A 103 11.07 -3.42 -13.44
N PHE A 104 11.72 -2.28 -13.21
CA PHE A 104 11.82 -1.64 -11.89
C PHE A 104 11.81 -0.12 -12.08
N GLY A 105 10.84 0.55 -11.45
CA GLY A 105 10.41 1.94 -11.68
C GLY A 105 11.39 3.07 -11.36
N THR A 106 12.69 2.82 -11.39
CA THR A 106 13.70 3.88 -11.44
C THR A 106 14.54 3.61 -12.67
N SER A 107 14.41 4.45 -13.70
CA SER A 107 15.41 4.48 -14.75
C SER A 107 16.75 4.72 -14.05
N PHE A 108 17.62 3.72 -14.01
CA PHE A 108 19.05 3.98 -13.84
C PHE A 108 19.42 4.76 -15.08
N VAL A 109 19.31 6.10 -14.99
CA VAL A 109 19.88 6.99 -15.99
C VAL A 109 21.33 6.56 -16.07
N SER A 110 21.68 5.93 -17.19
CA SER A 110 23.04 5.50 -17.40
C SER A 110 23.87 6.78 -17.46
N LEU A 111 24.57 7.11 -16.38
CA LEU A 111 25.55 8.20 -16.33
C LEU A 111 26.73 7.96 -17.29
N SER A 112 26.68 6.89 -18.08
CA SER A 112 27.71 6.42 -18.99
C SER A 112 27.51 6.85 -20.45
N ASP A 113 26.44 7.59 -20.79
CA ASP A 113 26.31 8.16 -22.14
C ASP A 113 26.93 9.57 -22.16
N PRO A 114 28.15 9.74 -22.70
CA PRO A 114 28.83 11.02 -22.70
C PRO A 114 28.21 12.06 -23.64
N GLU A 115 27.29 11.67 -24.54
CA GLU A 115 26.63 12.60 -25.47
C GLU A 115 25.29 13.15 -24.95
N ILE A 116 24.67 12.51 -23.96
CA ILE A 116 23.45 13.02 -23.33
C ILE A 116 23.82 13.77 -22.06
N HIS A 117 23.85 15.10 -22.14
CA HIS A 117 23.85 15.96 -20.96
C HIS A 117 22.52 15.80 -20.21
N HIS A 118 22.43 14.82 -19.32
CA HIS A 118 21.25 14.62 -18.48
C HIS A 118 21.13 15.77 -17.48
N VAL A 119 20.28 16.75 -17.79
CA VAL A 119 19.98 17.85 -16.85
C VAL A 119 18.94 17.36 -15.86
N LEU A 120 19.40 16.89 -14.70
CA LEU A 120 18.52 16.70 -13.56
C LEU A 120 18.20 18.07 -12.95
N THR A 121 16.92 18.43 -12.95
CA THR A 121 16.45 19.61 -12.24
C THR A 121 16.11 19.24 -10.80
N SER A 122 16.76 19.87 -9.83
CA SER A 122 16.39 19.65 -8.43
C SER A 122 14.95 20.12 -8.19
N LEU A 123 14.16 19.29 -7.50
CA LEU A 123 12.86 19.70 -6.95
C LEU A 123 13.02 20.53 -5.67
N GLY A 124 14.26 20.86 -5.28
CA GLY A 124 14.65 21.60 -4.08
C GLY A 124 14.50 20.79 -2.79
N HIS A 125 14.67 21.48 -1.65
CA HIS A 125 14.54 20.87 -0.33
C HIS A 125 13.11 20.36 -0.06
N VAL A 126 12.98 19.12 0.41
CA VAL A 126 11.72 18.49 0.83
C VAL A 126 11.69 18.37 2.35
N ASP A 127 10.75 19.07 2.98
CA ASP A 127 10.60 19.07 4.44
C ASP A 127 9.98 17.77 4.96
N ALA A 128 9.01 17.24 4.22
CA ALA A 128 8.39 15.94 4.49
C ALA A 128 7.72 15.34 3.26
N VAL A 129 7.42 14.05 3.32
CA VAL A 129 6.60 13.32 2.34
C VAL A 129 5.26 12.95 2.99
N LEU A 130 4.19 13.11 2.23
CA LEU A 130 2.86 12.62 2.56
C LEU A 130 2.54 11.48 1.57
N PRO A 131 2.79 10.21 1.95
CA PRO A 131 2.38 9.06 1.15
C PRO A 131 0.85 8.93 1.22
N VAL A 132 0.21 9.02 0.06
CA VAL A 132 -1.21 8.75 -0.15
C VAL A 132 -1.32 7.52 -1.06
N LEU A 133 -0.48 6.51 -0.83
CA LEU A 133 -0.44 5.27 -1.59
C LEU A 133 -1.26 4.19 -0.85
N HIS A 134 -1.84 3.26 -1.60
CA HIS A 134 -2.54 2.10 -1.05
C HIS A 134 -1.91 0.79 -1.54
N GLY A 135 -2.05 -0.24 -0.72
CA GLY A 135 -1.65 -1.60 -1.04
C GLY A 135 -0.13 -1.81 -1.11
N PRO A 136 0.32 -2.77 -1.94
CA PRO A 136 1.73 -3.12 -2.09
C PRO A 136 2.60 -1.90 -2.41
N TYR A 137 3.82 -1.92 -1.88
CA TYR A 137 4.82 -0.84 -1.92
C TYR A 137 4.46 0.46 -1.17
N GLY A 138 3.17 0.77 -1.02
CA GLY A 138 2.68 1.97 -0.34
C GLY A 138 2.45 1.79 1.15
N GLU A 139 1.86 0.68 1.56
CA GLU A 139 1.43 0.41 2.94
C GLU A 139 2.21 -0.73 3.61
N ASP A 140 3.09 -1.41 2.87
CA ASP A 140 3.82 -2.61 3.32
C ASP A 140 5.20 -2.35 3.94
N GLY A 141 5.58 -1.08 4.12
CA GLY A 141 6.88 -0.69 4.65
C GLY A 141 7.94 -0.41 3.58
N THR A 142 7.67 -0.68 2.30
CA THR A 142 8.67 -0.51 1.22
C THR A 142 9.01 0.97 0.99
N VAL A 143 8.02 1.82 0.71
CA VAL A 143 8.27 3.25 0.51
C VAL A 143 8.75 3.92 1.80
N GLN A 144 8.27 3.46 2.96
CA GLN A 144 8.73 3.92 4.26
C GLN A 144 10.24 3.66 4.43
N GLY A 145 10.71 2.45 4.08
CA GLY A 145 12.13 2.11 4.14
C GLY A 145 12.99 2.96 3.22
N LEU A 146 12.49 3.30 2.03
CA LEU A 146 13.14 4.26 1.14
C LEU A 146 13.27 5.64 1.82
N LEU A 147 12.19 6.16 2.40
CA LEU A 147 12.19 7.47 3.06
C LEU A 147 13.08 7.51 4.31
N GLU A 148 13.15 6.42 5.07
CA GLU A 148 14.10 6.25 6.18
C GLU A 148 15.56 6.30 5.70
N MET A 149 15.89 5.61 4.60
CA MET A 149 17.24 5.68 4.01
C MET A 149 17.59 7.09 3.53
N MET A 150 16.61 7.85 3.07
CA MET A 150 16.78 9.25 2.70
C MET A 150 16.81 10.21 3.90
N GLY A 151 16.46 9.76 5.12
CA GLY A 151 16.33 10.66 6.28
C GLY A 151 15.27 11.75 6.08
N VAL A 152 14.23 11.46 5.29
CA VAL A 152 13.14 12.39 4.99
C VAL A 152 11.95 12.07 5.91
N PRO A 153 11.48 13.02 6.74
CA PRO A 153 10.28 12.83 7.54
C PRO A 153 9.08 12.50 6.66
N TYR A 154 8.22 11.61 7.12
CA TYR A 154 7.02 11.27 6.37
C TYR A 154 5.83 11.02 7.30
N VAL A 155 4.63 11.18 6.74
CA VAL A 155 3.38 10.97 7.47
C VAL A 155 3.01 9.49 7.48
N GLY A 156 2.51 8.99 8.61
CA GLY A 156 1.98 7.63 8.75
C GLY A 156 2.87 6.73 9.60
N CYS A 157 2.69 5.41 9.41
CA CYS A 157 3.38 4.38 10.20
C CYS A 157 4.86 4.21 9.82
N GLY A 158 5.69 3.83 10.80
CA GLY A 158 7.06 3.39 10.60
C GLY A 158 7.16 2.11 9.76
N VAL A 159 8.35 1.77 9.25
CA VAL A 159 8.60 0.57 8.41
C VAL A 159 8.00 -0.71 9.00
N PHE A 160 8.30 -1.02 10.26
CA PHE A 160 7.81 -2.23 10.90
C PHE A 160 6.29 -2.21 11.09
N ALA A 161 5.73 -1.09 11.55
CA ALA A 161 4.30 -0.98 11.77
C ALA A 161 3.51 -1.14 10.45
N SER A 162 3.97 -0.51 9.37
CA SER A 162 3.41 -0.71 8.02
C SER A 162 3.48 -2.18 7.59
N ALA A 163 4.66 -2.80 7.64
CA ALA A 163 4.84 -4.20 7.24
C ALA A 163 4.01 -5.18 8.08
N ALA A 164 3.95 -4.97 9.39
CA ALA A 164 3.19 -5.81 10.31
C ALA A 164 1.69 -5.66 10.06
N CYS A 165 1.17 -4.44 9.92
CA CYS A 165 -0.25 -4.17 9.70
C CYS A 165 -0.74 -4.66 8.32
N MET A 166 0.11 -4.60 7.29
CA MET A 166 -0.22 -5.08 5.95
C MET A 166 -0.32 -6.61 5.88
N ASP A 167 0.43 -7.33 6.73
CA ASP A 167 0.39 -8.78 6.80
C ASP A 167 -0.54 -9.26 7.92
N LYS A 168 -1.76 -9.67 7.55
CA LYS A 168 -2.80 -10.07 8.51
C LYS A 168 -2.34 -11.13 9.49
N HIS A 169 -1.49 -12.08 9.08
CA HIS A 169 -0.93 -13.06 9.99
C HIS A 169 -0.09 -12.39 11.09
N TYR A 170 0.84 -11.50 10.72
CA TYR A 170 1.69 -10.83 11.69
C TYR A 170 0.94 -9.78 12.52
N THR A 171 -0.04 -9.08 11.96
CA THR A 171 -0.97 -8.25 12.74
C THR A 171 -1.54 -9.03 13.91
N LYS A 172 -2.05 -10.25 13.66
CA LYS A 172 -2.61 -11.10 14.71
C LYS A 172 -1.59 -11.57 15.72
N VAL A 173 -0.39 -11.95 15.27
CA VAL A 173 0.70 -12.35 16.18
C VAL A 173 1.02 -11.21 17.15
N VAL A 174 1.16 -9.98 16.64
CA VAL A 174 1.47 -8.79 17.47
C VAL A 174 0.31 -8.45 18.40
N LEU A 175 -0.93 -8.44 17.92
CA LEU A 175 -2.13 -8.14 18.73
C LEU A 175 -2.34 -9.19 19.83
N ASN A 176 -2.26 -10.48 19.50
CA ASN A 176 -2.42 -11.56 20.47
C ASN A 176 -1.31 -11.51 21.54
N ALA A 177 -0.06 -11.21 21.16
CA ALA A 177 1.03 -11.03 22.12
C ALA A 177 0.80 -9.84 23.07
N ALA A 178 0.08 -8.80 22.61
CA ALA A 178 -0.35 -7.68 23.42
C ALA A 178 -1.65 -7.94 24.22
N GLY A 179 -2.23 -9.15 24.13
CA GLY A 179 -3.48 -9.51 24.80
C GLY A 179 -4.75 -8.98 24.13
N ILE A 180 -4.64 -8.48 22.89
CA ILE A 180 -5.79 -8.04 22.09
C ILE A 180 -6.32 -9.25 21.31
N PRO A 181 -7.57 -9.67 21.54
CA PRO A 181 -8.13 -10.85 20.89
C PRO A 181 -8.31 -10.61 19.39
N THR A 182 -7.97 -11.62 18.59
CA THR A 182 -8.24 -11.67 17.15
C THR A 182 -8.98 -12.95 16.79
N ALA A 183 -9.61 -13.01 15.61
CA ALA A 183 -10.33 -14.20 15.15
C ALA A 183 -9.42 -15.46 15.20
N PRO A 184 -9.85 -16.60 15.74
CA PRO A 184 -9.07 -17.82 15.66
C PRO A 184 -8.77 -18.20 14.20
N GLY A 185 -7.55 -18.66 13.92
CA GLY A 185 -7.16 -19.03 12.57
C GLY A 185 -5.80 -19.69 12.46
N ILE A 186 -5.49 -20.20 11.27
CA ILE A 186 -4.22 -20.84 10.91
C ILE A 186 -3.63 -20.19 9.66
N MET A 187 -2.32 -20.29 9.49
CA MET A 187 -1.60 -19.82 8.29
C MET A 187 -1.13 -21.04 7.47
N VAL A 188 -1.34 -20.96 6.16
CA VAL A 188 -0.97 -22.00 5.20
C VAL A 188 -0.06 -21.40 4.13
N ASP A 189 1.02 -22.12 3.78
CA ASP A 189 1.83 -21.83 2.60
C ASP A 189 1.16 -22.44 1.36
N ALA A 190 0.58 -21.61 0.50
CA ALA A 190 -0.14 -22.05 -0.70
C ALA A 190 0.76 -22.78 -1.71
N ARG A 191 2.09 -22.67 -1.59
CA ARG A 191 3.05 -23.37 -2.46
C ARG A 191 3.33 -24.80 -2.01
N ALA A 192 2.96 -25.14 -0.77
CA ALA A 192 3.29 -26.40 -0.14
C ALA A 192 2.20 -26.82 0.86
N PHE A 193 1.08 -27.32 0.35
CA PHE A 193 0.00 -27.86 1.18
C PHE A 193 -0.61 -29.12 0.55
N THR A 194 -1.24 -29.94 1.40
CA THR A 194 -2.27 -30.89 0.97
C THR A 194 -3.59 -30.53 1.65
N ALA A 195 -4.71 -30.74 0.95
CA ALA A 195 -6.02 -30.45 1.51
C ALA A 195 -6.29 -31.23 2.80
N ALA A 196 -5.82 -32.47 2.87
CA ALA A 196 -5.93 -33.33 4.05
C ALA A 196 -5.20 -32.74 5.27
N ASP A 197 -3.96 -32.28 5.09
CA ASP A 197 -3.19 -31.68 6.19
C ASP A 197 -3.84 -30.39 6.70
N VAL A 198 -4.35 -29.55 5.79
CA VAL A 198 -4.98 -28.30 6.19
C VAL A 198 -6.29 -28.56 6.93
N VAL A 199 -7.13 -29.49 6.46
CA VAL A 199 -8.37 -29.85 7.17
C VAL A 199 -8.05 -30.42 8.56
N ALA A 200 -7.03 -31.26 8.70
CA ALA A 200 -6.59 -31.76 10.00
C ALA A 200 -6.10 -30.61 10.92
N GLN A 201 -5.37 -29.63 10.39
CA GLN A 201 -4.95 -28.45 11.16
C GLN A 201 -6.13 -27.60 11.62
N ILE A 202 -7.16 -27.42 10.77
CA ILE A 202 -8.41 -26.72 11.11
C ILE A 202 -9.10 -27.42 12.29
N GLU A 203 -9.17 -28.75 12.28
CA GLU A 203 -9.77 -29.55 13.36
C GLU A 203 -8.96 -29.47 14.66
N VAL A 204 -7.64 -29.61 14.59
CA VAL A 204 -6.74 -29.49 15.75
C VAL A 204 -6.81 -28.10 16.38
N ALA A 205 -6.92 -27.06 15.55
CA ALA A 205 -7.10 -25.68 16.00
C ALA A 205 -8.52 -25.39 16.54
N GLY A 206 -9.49 -26.30 16.34
CA GLY A 206 -10.85 -26.15 16.82
C GLY A 206 -11.63 -25.02 16.15
N LEU A 207 -11.32 -24.70 14.90
CA LEU A 207 -11.97 -23.57 14.19
C LEU A 207 -13.43 -23.90 13.86
N ALA A 208 -14.33 -22.97 14.16
CA ALA A 208 -15.74 -23.08 13.76
C ALA A 208 -15.97 -22.56 12.34
N TYR A 209 -16.92 -23.20 11.64
CA TYR A 209 -17.37 -22.77 10.33
C TYR A 209 -18.49 -21.72 10.45
N PRO A 210 -18.67 -20.83 9.47
CA PRO A 210 -17.91 -20.75 8.22
C PRO A 210 -16.48 -20.25 8.41
N LEU A 211 -15.57 -20.70 7.53
CA LEU A 211 -14.20 -20.20 7.48
C LEU A 211 -14.06 -19.13 6.41
N PHE A 212 -13.17 -18.16 6.62
CA PHE A 212 -12.76 -17.18 5.63
C PHE A 212 -11.30 -17.43 5.27
N VAL A 213 -11.06 -17.79 4.01
CA VAL A 213 -9.75 -18.04 3.43
C VAL A 213 -9.33 -16.81 2.65
N LYS A 214 -8.17 -16.22 2.94
CA LYS A 214 -7.74 -14.95 2.34
C LYS A 214 -6.23 -14.83 2.20
N PRO A 215 -5.72 -14.07 1.20
CA PRO A 215 -4.31 -13.72 1.14
C PRO A 215 -3.92 -12.86 2.35
N SER A 216 -2.72 -13.12 2.88
CA SER A 216 -2.25 -12.40 4.08
C SER A 216 -1.99 -10.92 3.79
N ARG A 217 -1.40 -10.59 2.63
CA ARG A 217 -0.91 -9.25 2.27
C ARG A 217 -1.66 -8.60 1.09
N ALA A 218 -2.99 -8.66 1.07
CA ALA A 218 -3.82 -7.95 0.09
C ALA A 218 -4.94 -7.13 0.76
N GLY A 219 -5.35 -6.01 0.14
CA GLY A 219 -6.48 -5.17 0.54
C GLY A 219 -7.79 -5.53 -0.16
N SER A 220 -8.86 -4.77 0.12
CA SER A 220 -10.09 -4.72 -0.69
C SER A 220 -10.80 -6.05 -1.03
N SER A 221 -10.75 -7.03 -0.13
CA SER A 221 -11.43 -8.34 -0.25
C SER A 221 -11.03 -9.20 -1.47
N PHE A 222 -9.92 -8.87 -2.15
CA PHE A 222 -9.40 -9.69 -3.23
C PHE A 222 -8.92 -11.06 -2.72
N GLY A 223 -9.28 -12.12 -3.44
CA GLY A 223 -8.91 -13.50 -3.10
C GLY A 223 -9.56 -14.05 -1.83
N VAL A 224 -10.59 -13.39 -1.28
CA VAL A 224 -11.30 -13.86 -0.09
C VAL A 224 -12.39 -14.86 -0.48
N THR A 225 -12.36 -16.05 0.11
CA THR A 225 -13.36 -17.10 -0.09
C THR A 225 -13.97 -17.53 1.24
N LYS A 226 -15.31 -17.52 1.32
CA LYS A 226 -16.04 -18.11 2.44
C LYS A 226 -16.23 -19.62 2.19
N VAL A 227 -15.88 -20.44 3.16
CA VAL A 227 -16.00 -21.90 3.12
C VAL A 227 -16.96 -22.35 4.22
N ASP A 228 -18.13 -22.85 3.82
CA ASP A 228 -19.09 -23.48 4.74
C ASP A 228 -18.72 -24.95 4.99
N LYS A 229 -19.12 -25.48 6.16
CA LYS A 229 -18.90 -26.88 6.53
C LYS A 229 -19.60 -27.80 5.53
N ALA A 230 -18.87 -28.80 5.02
CA ALA A 230 -19.44 -29.87 4.20
C ALA A 230 -19.85 -31.08 5.05
N GLU A 231 -20.75 -31.90 4.52
CA GLU A 231 -21.23 -33.13 5.18
C GLU A 231 -20.19 -34.26 5.15
N ASP A 232 -19.37 -34.30 4.11
CA ASP A 232 -18.33 -35.31 3.90
C ASP A 232 -16.93 -34.67 3.79
N LEU A 233 -15.92 -35.49 4.08
CA LEU A 233 -14.51 -35.06 4.15
C LEU A 233 -13.93 -34.70 2.77
N GLU A 234 -14.32 -35.40 1.71
CA GLU A 234 -13.81 -35.19 0.35
C GLU A 234 -14.24 -33.81 -0.15
N THR A 235 -15.54 -33.50 -0.07
CA THR A 235 -16.08 -32.19 -0.39
C THR A 235 -15.44 -31.09 0.48
N GLN A 236 -15.18 -31.35 1.76
CA GLN A 236 -14.53 -30.37 2.63
C GLN A 236 -13.10 -30.06 2.19
N GLN A 237 -12.34 -31.08 1.81
CA GLN A 237 -10.97 -30.95 1.31
C GLN A 237 -10.94 -30.18 -0.02
N ASP A 238 -11.84 -30.49 -0.96
CA ASP A 238 -11.93 -29.80 -2.25
C ASP A 238 -12.25 -28.31 -2.09
N ARG A 239 -13.21 -27.97 -1.21
CA ARG A 239 -13.57 -26.56 -0.94
C ARG A 239 -12.41 -25.78 -0.36
N VAL A 240 -11.68 -26.36 0.61
CA VAL A 240 -10.53 -25.72 1.23
C VAL A 240 -9.39 -25.56 0.22
N ALA A 241 -9.12 -26.57 -0.60
CA ALA A 241 -8.09 -26.50 -1.63
C ALA A 241 -8.39 -25.43 -2.68
N ALA A 242 -9.63 -25.36 -3.17
CA ALA A 242 -10.06 -24.32 -4.11
C ALA A 242 -9.92 -22.92 -3.50
N ALA A 243 -10.35 -22.73 -2.25
CA ALA A 243 -10.23 -21.45 -1.55
C ALA A 243 -8.77 -21.02 -1.35
N ILE A 244 -7.87 -21.95 -1.01
CA ILE A 244 -6.43 -21.68 -0.88
C ILE A 244 -5.81 -21.35 -2.24
N ALA A 245 -6.22 -22.05 -3.31
CA ALA A 245 -5.74 -21.76 -4.66
C ALA A 245 -6.12 -20.34 -5.09
N THR A 246 -7.37 -19.93 -4.89
CA THR A 246 -7.83 -18.55 -5.19
C THR A 246 -7.08 -17.50 -4.38
N ALA A 247 -6.88 -17.71 -3.07
CA ALA A 247 -6.07 -16.79 -2.27
C ALA A 247 -4.59 -16.79 -2.70
N GLY A 248 -4.08 -17.96 -3.09
CA GLY A 248 -2.71 -18.22 -3.53
C GLY A 248 -2.32 -17.51 -4.83
N GLU A 249 -3.28 -17.12 -5.66
CA GLU A 249 -3.05 -16.27 -6.84
C GLU A 249 -2.53 -14.88 -6.46
N HIS A 250 -2.85 -14.41 -5.25
CA HIS A 250 -2.49 -13.07 -4.76
C HIS A 250 -1.34 -13.10 -3.74
N ASP A 251 -1.30 -14.11 -2.86
CA ASP A 251 -0.27 -14.24 -1.84
C ASP A 251 0.02 -15.71 -1.54
N TRP A 252 1.29 -16.10 -1.50
CA TRP A 252 1.68 -17.44 -1.09
C TRP A 252 1.41 -17.72 0.40
N LYS A 253 1.26 -16.68 1.23
CA LYS A 253 0.75 -16.80 2.61
C LYS A 253 -0.75 -16.64 2.61
N VAL A 254 -1.45 -17.71 2.95
CA VAL A 254 -2.91 -17.74 3.04
C VAL A 254 -3.33 -17.91 4.49
N LEU A 255 -4.26 -17.06 4.93
CA LEU A 255 -4.83 -17.10 6.27
C LEU A 255 -6.22 -17.72 6.20
N ILE A 256 -6.48 -18.70 7.06
CA ILE A 256 -7.79 -19.33 7.23
C ILE A 256 -8.30 -18.95 8.61
N GLU A 257 -9.39 -18.19 8.67
CA GLU A 257 -9.97 -17.71 9.92
C GLU A 257 -11.37 -18.24 10.13
N GLN A 258 -11.73 -18.46 11.38
CA GLN A 258 -13.12 -18.64 11.77
C GLN A 258 -13.91 -17.35 11.54
N GLY A 259 -15.12 -17.49 10.99
CA GLY A 259 -16.09 -16.41 10.89
C GLY A 259 -16.54 -15.92 12.28
N ILE A 260 -16.61 -14.61 12.44
CA ILE A 260 -17.07 -13.96 13.67
C ILE A 260 -18.45 -13.38 13.41
N ASP A 261 -19.42 -13.79 14.22
CA ASP A 261 -20.76 -13.19 14.24
C ASP A 261 -20.73 -11.98 15.19
N GLY A 262 -20.74 -10.78 14.61
CA GLY A 262 -20.58 -9.54 15.35
C GLY A 262 -20.87 -8.31 14.49
N ARG A 263 -20.95 -7.16 15.16
CA ARG A 263 -21.06 -5.85 14.51
C ARG A 263 -19.68 -5.37 14.10
N GLU A 264 -19.57 -4.79 12.91
CA GLU A 264 -18.33 -4.19 12.41
C GLU A 264 -18.25 -2.73 12.86
N ILE A 265 -17.23 -2.42 13.65
CA ILE A 265 -17.05 -1.10 14.27
C ILE A 265 -15.68 -0.55 13.89
N GLU A 266 -15.64 0.67 13.38
CA GLU A 266 -14.42 1.36 12.97
C GLU A 266 -14.12 2.57 13.86
N CYS A 267 -12.84 2.89 14.05
CA CYS A 267 -12.40 4.03 14.85
C CYS A 267 -11.11 4.61 14.25
N ALA A 268 -11.09 5.92 14.02
CA ALA A 268 -9.90 6.62 13.56
C ALA A 268 -9.01 6.97 14.77
N VAL A 269 -7.71 6.72 14.66
CA VAL A 269 -6.72 7.03 15.70
C VAL A 269 -5.69 8.01 15.13
N LEU A 270 -5.38 9.07 15.89
CA LEU A 270 -4.40 10.08 15.53
C LEU A 270 -3.45 10.35 16.71
N CYS A 271 -2.15 10.42 16.42
CA CYS A 271 -1.15 10.90 17.37
C CYS A 271 -0.34 12.03 16.69
N PRO A 272 -0.67 13.31 16.95
CA PRO A 272 -0.08 14.43 16.23
C PRO A 272 1.44 14.60 16.44
N LYS A 273 1.95 14.12 17.58
CA LYS A 273 3.38 14.20 17.94
C LYS A 273 3.83 12.92 18.59
N ALA A 274 5.01 12.45 18.20
CA ALA A 274 5.62 11.29 18.81
C ALA A 274 5.78 11.50 20.33
N GLY A 275 5.29 10.54 21.11
CA GLY A 275 5.34 10.56 22.57
C GLY A 275 4.09 11.12 23.26
N ASP A 276 3.18 11.77 22.52
CA ASP A 276 1.87 12.15 23.05
C ASP A 276 0.94 10.92 23.11
N GLU A 277 -0.09 10.98 23.96
CA GLU A 277 -1.13 9.96 23.96
C GLU A 277 -1.95 10.02 22.66
N PRO A 278 -2.31 8.86 22.07
CA PRO A 278 -3.14 8.84 20.87
C PRO A 278 -4.58 9.25 21.19
N GLU A 279 -5.18 10.01 20.27
CA GLU A 279 -6.59 10.40 20.30
C GLU A 279 -7.40 9.50 19.37
N ALA A 280 -8.60 9.13 19.78
CA ALA A 280 -9.50 8.26 19.04
C ALA A 280 -10.82 8.97 18.72
N SER A 281 -11.34 8.77 17.50
CA SER A 281 -12.66 9.26 17.11
C SER A 281 -13.77 8.50 17.83
N TRP A 282 -15.00 9.03 17.75
CA TRP A 282 -16.18 8.23 18.04
C TRP A 282 -16.24 7.02 17.09
N PRO A 283 -16.72 5.85 17.56
CA PRO A 283 -16.84 4.67 16.72
C PRO A 283 -17.94 4.84 15.66
N GLY A 284 -17.64 4.41 14.43
CA GLY A 284 -18.61 4.24 13.34
C GLY A 284 -18.98 2.78 13.17
N GLU A 285 -20.12 2.51 12.54
CA GLU A 285 -20.57 1.16 12.15
C GLU A 285 -20.78 1.14 10.64
N ILE A 286 -20.38 0.03 10.01
CA ILE A 286 -20.44 -0.21 8.56
C ILE A 286 -21.48 -1.28 8.23
#